data_AF-A0A258QTG0-F1
#
_entry.id   AF-A0A258QTG0-F1
#
_cell.length_a   1.000
_cell.length_b   1.000
_cell.length_c   1.000
_cell.angle_alpha   90.00
_cell.angle_beta   90.00
_cell.angle_gamma   90.00
#
_symmetry.space_group_name_H-M   'P 1'
#
loop_
_entity.id
_entity.type
_entity.pdbx_description
1 polymer ?
#
loop_
_entity_poly.entity_id
_entity_poly.type
_entity_poly.pdbx_seq_one_letter_code
_entity_poly.pdbx_strand_id
1 'polypeptide(L)'
;KPLGETRPAWKVLRVLGNLLGLAGFDHNDSKDVLRDALGDTPIGNVQAYLNNEISGVMAAPVQAISGLERVAEVPIYQTDAVVRRSPSLQMTHDAALPVARMHSRLIAKLGLQENGRVSVRQTSSALTLKVQRDDLLPDNCVRIPSGHPLTAGLGPMFGPITAEPV
;
A
#
# COMPACT_ATOMS: atom_id res chain seq x y z
N LYS A 1 -10.49 -18.90 21.02
CA LYS A 1 -11.97 -18.81 20.80
C LYS A 1 -12.23 -17.56 19.96
N PRO A 2 -13.06 -17.61 18.91
CA PRO A 2 -13.35 -16.42 18.09
C PRO A 2 -13.93 -15.30 18.96
N LEU A 3 -13.65 -14.05 18.59
CA LEU A 3 -14.24 -12.89 19.23
C LEU A 3 -15.72 -12.80 18.83
N GLY A 4 -16.63 -12.82 19.80
CA GLY A 4 -18.07 -12.80 19.55
C GLY A 4 -18.52 -13.92 18.59
N GLU A 5 -19.29 -13.55 17.57
CA GLU A 5 -19.83 -14.49 16.57
C GLU A 5 -18.95 -14.65 15.33
N THR A 6 -17.70 -14.16 15.35
CA THR A 6 -16.81 -14.27 14.19
C THR A 6 -16.61 -15.73 13.75
N ARG A 7 -16.54 -15.92 12.44
CA ARG A 7 -16.28 -17.21 11.79
C ARG A 7 -15.09 -17.04 10.86
N PRO A 8 -14.16 -18.01 10.81
CA PRO A 8 -13.07 -17.97 9.84
C PRO A 8 -13.65 -18.03 8.42
N ALA A 9 -13.04 -17.28 7.49
CA ALA A 9 -13.55 -17.12 6.12
C ALA A 9 -13.81 -18.45 5.41
N TRP A 10 -12.96 -19.46 5.61
CA TRP A 10 -13.14 -20.78 4.99
C TRP A 10 -14.46 -21.45 5.39
N LYS A 11 -14.96 -21.27 6.63
CA LYS A 11 -16.27 -21.81 7.04
C LYS A 11 -17.42 -21.11 6.33
N VAL A 12 -17.26 -19.82 6.04
CA VAL A 12 -18.27 -19.04 5.28
C VAL A 12 -18.30 -19.54 3.84
N LEU A 13 -17.15 -19.69 3.20
CA LEU A 13 -17.03 -20.24 1.85
C LEU A 13 -17.62 -21.66 1.75
N ARG A 14 -17.32 -22.50 2.75
CA ARG A 14 -17.89 -23.84 2.89
C ARG A 14 -19.41 -23.85 2.88
N VAL A 15 -20.02 -23.04 3.74
CA VAL A 15 -21.48 -22.95 3.84
C VAL A 15 -22.09 -22.44 2.54
N LEU A 16 -21.48 -21.44 1.91
CA LEU A 16 -21.93 -20.92 0.61
C LEU A 16 -21.87 -22.00 -0.49
N GLY A 17 -20.77 -22.76 -0.56
CA GLY A 17 -20.65 -23.88 -1.50
C GLY A 17 -21.75 -24.92 -1.32
N ASN A 18 -22.03 -25.31 -0.06
CA ASN A 18 -23.08 -26.27 0.25
C ASN A 18 -24.49 -25.74 -0.10
N LEU A 19 -24.77 -24.46 0.17
CA LEU A 19 -26.05 -23.84 -0.21
C LEU A 19 -26.25 -23.81 -1.73
N LEU A 20 -25.17 -23.68 -2.50
CA LEU A 20 -25.18 -23.69 -3.95
C LEU A 20 -25.13 -25.10 -4.56
N GLY A 21 -25.04 -26.16 -3.73
CA GLY A 21 -24.94 -27.54 -4.18
C GLY A 21 -23.63 -27.86 -4.89
N LEU A 22 -22.56 -27.10 -4.61
CA LEU A 22 -21.24 -27.31 -5.20
C LEU A 22 -20.48 -28.40 -4.45
N ALA A 23 -19.83 -29.29 -5.19
CA ALA A 23 -18.93 -30.29 -4.62
C ALA A 23 -17.63 -29.64 -4.09
N GLY A 24 -16.93 -30.35 -3.19
CA GLY A 24 -15.62 -29.92 -2.69
C GLY A 24 -15.68 -28.92 -1.53
N PHE A 25 -16.80 -28.83 -0.81
CA PHE A 25 -16.99 -27.96 0.36
C PHE A 25 -17.38 -28.76 1.62
N ASP A 26 -16.89 -29.99 1.76
CA ASP A 26 -17.22 -30.88 2.89
C ASP A 26 -16.18 -30.86 4.02
N HIS A 27 -15.28 -29.87 4.05
CA HIS A 27 -14.21 -29.77 5.05
C HIS A 27 -14.75 -29.52 6.47
N ASN A 28 -14.17 -30.17 7.48
CA ASN A 28 -14.60 -30.04 8.87
C ASN A 28 -13.71 -29.08 9.68
N ASP A 29 -12.45 -28.93 9.27
CA ASP A 29 -11.51 -27.97 9.85
C ASP A 29 -10.53 -27.38 8.80
N SER A 30 -9.66 -26.47 9.24
CA SER A 30 -8.67 -25.85 8.34
C SER A 30 -7.56 -26.80 7.91
N LYS A 31 -7.34 -27.92 8.61
CA LYS A 31 -6.35 -28.94 8.23
C LYS A 31 -6.90 -29.80 7.08
N ASP A 32 -8.21 -30.06 7.04
CA ASP A 32 -8.87 -30.69 5.89
C ASP A 32 -8.66 -29.84 4.63
N VAL A 33 -8.91 -28.54 4.72
CA VAL A 33 -8.67 -27.59 3.61
C VAL A 33 -7.20 -27.62 3.18
N LEU A 34 -6.28 -27.61 4.15
CA LEU A 34 -4.85 -27.66 3.87
C LEU A 34 -4.42 -28.97 3.19
N ARG A 35 -4.94 -30.12 3.63
CA ARG A 35 -4.64 -31.43 3.04
C ARG A 35 -5.20 -31.57 1.64
N ASP A 36 -6.42 -31.10 1.43
CA ASP A 36 -7.04 -31.09 0.11
C ASP A 36 -6.24 -30.20 -0.86
N ALA A 37 -5.74 -29.06 -0.39
CA ALA A 37 -4.93 -28.14 -1.20
C ALA A 37 -3.48 -28.59 -1.42
N LEU A 38 -2.80 -29.15 -0.41
CA LEU A 38 -1.34 -29.36 -0.39
C LEU A 38 -0.90 -30.80 -0.04
N GLY A 39 -1.83 -31.71 0.23
CA GLY A 39 -1.57 -33.10 0.63
C GLY A 39 -1.28 -33.31 2.12
N ASP A 40 -0.99 -34.56 2.51
CA ASP A 40 -0.86 -34.99 3.91
C ASP A 40 0.39 -34.50 4.66
N THR A 41 1.41 -33.99 3.96
CA THR A 41 2.67 -33.50 4.55
C THR A 41 2.94 -32.04 4.18
N PRO A 42 2.41 -31.07 4.96
CA PRO A 42 2.40 -29.65 4.57
C PRO A 42 3.79 -29.02 4.45
N ILE A 43 4.82 -29.58 5.09
CA ILE A 43 6.17 -28.97 5.15
C ILE A 43 7.06 -29.48 4.01
N GLY A 44 6.87 -30.72 3.52
CA GLY A 44 7.70 -31.31 2.48
C GLY A 44 7.28 -30.94 1.05
N ASN A 45 6.01 -30.61 0.83
CA ASN A 45 5.44 -30.44 -0.51
C ASN A 45 5.39 -28.97 -0.99
N VAL A 46 5.39 -27.98 -0.10
CA VAL A 46 5.28 -26.56 -0.52
C VAL A 46 6.43 -26.15 -1.43
N GLN A 47 7.64 -26.66 -1.21
CA GLN A 47 8.81 -26.37 -2.04
C GLN A 47 8.60 -26.71 -3.53
N ALA A 48 7.83 -27.76 -3.85
CA ALA A 48 7.52 -28.11 -5.23
C ALA A 48 6.61 -27.09 -5.93
N TYR A 49 5.88 -26.29 -5.15
CA TYR A 49 5.01 -25.21 -5.66
C TYR A 49 5.66 -23.82 -5.56
N LEU A 50 6.84 -23.71 -4.94
CA LEU A 50 7.58 -22.45 -4.88
C LEU A 50 8.41 -22.30 -6.16
N ASN A 51 7.97 -21.41 -7.04
CA ASN A 51 8.79 -20.91 -8.13
C ASN A 51 8.93 -19.39 -8.03
N ASN A 52 10.10 -18.89 -8.37
CA ASN A 52 10.33 -17.47 -8.66
C ASN A 52 10.95 -17.31 -10.05
N GLU A 53 10.81 -18.34 -10.90
CA GLU A 53 11.28 -18.29 -12.27
C GLU A 53 10.42 -17.30 -13.05
N ILE A 54 11.09 -16.31 -13.62
CA ILE A 54 10.47 -15.29 -14.46
C ILE A 54 10.97 -15.55 -15.87
N SER A 55 10.06 -15.82 -16.80
CA SER A 55 10.36 -15.98 -18.23
C SER A 55 9.48 -15.05 -19.06
N GLY A 56 9.97 -14.65 -20.24
CA GLY A 56 9.20 -13.81 -21.17
C GLY A 56 9.00 -12.34 -20.74
N VAL A 57 9.64 -11.88 -19.67
CA VAL A 57 9.57 -10.48 -19.26
C VAL A 57 10.65 -9.68 -19.98
N MET A 58 10.22 -8.84 -20.91
CA MET A 58 11.06 -7.79 -21.48
C MET A 58 10.77 -6.47 -20.76
N ALA A 59 11.78 -5.89 -20.13
CA ALA A 59 11.68 -4.53 -19.63
C ALA A 59 11.60 -3.57 -20.83
N ALA A 60 10.44 -2.95 -21.03
CA ALA A 60 10.31 -1.89 -22.00
C ALA A 60 10.94 -0.60 -21.42
N PRO A 61 11.81 0.09 -22.17
CA PRO A 61 12.27 1.41 -21.75
C PRO A 61 11.05 2.34 -21.67
N VAL A 62 10.84 2.93 -20.50
CA VAL A 62 9.78 3.93 -20.33
C VAL A 62 10.33 5.27 -20.80
N GLN A 63 9.54 6.00 -21.58
CA GLN A 63 9.91 7.35 -22.01
C GLN A 63 10.01 8.26 -20.78
N ALA A 64 11.13 8.98 -20.66
CA ALA A 64 11.30 9.96 -19.60
C ALA A 64 10.23 11.04 -19.73
N ILE A 65 9.47 11.24 -18.66
CA ILE A 65 8.43 12.28 -18.57
C ILE A 65 9.05 13.50 -17.91
N SER A 66 8.78 14.69 -18.45
CA SER A 66 9.20 15.94 -17.83
C SER A 66 8.17 16.39 -16.81
N GLY A 67 8.64 16.95 -15.69
CA GLY A 67 7.76 17.55 -14.67
C GLY A 67 8.05 17.00 -13.29
N LEU A 68 7.19 17.35 -12.34
CA LEU A 68 7.23 16.79 -11.00
C LEU A 68 6.44 15.50 -10.95
N GLU A 69 7.02 14.49 -10.32
CA GLU A 69 6.44 13.17 -10.14
C GLU A 69 6.18 12.91 -8.67
N ARG A 70 5.01 12.33 -8.38
CA ARG A 70 4.71 11.85 -7.03
C ARG A 70 5.29 10.46 -6.82
N VAL A 71 6.02 10.31 -5.72
CA VAL A 71 6.40 9.00 -5.17
C VAL A 71 5.48 8.72 -3.97
N ALA A 72 4.61 7.72 -4.05
CA ALA A 72 3.68 7.39 -2.96
C ALA A 72 3.77 5.94 -2.51
N GLU A 73 4.56 5.70 -1.47
CA GLU A 73 4.48 4.47 -0.71
C GLU A 73 3.17 4.35 0.07
N VAL A 74 2.81 3.14 0.48
CA VAL A 74 1.78 2.91 1.50
C VAL A 74 2.50 2.72 2.84
N PRO A 75 2.30 3.62 3.83
CA PRO A 75 2.91 3.45 5.15
C PRO A 75 2.47 2.14 5.81
N ILE A 76 3.37 1.51 6.57
CA ILE A 76 3.15 0.19 7.16
C ILE A 76 1.91 0.11 8.07
N TYR A 77 1.52 1.22 8.71
CA TYR A 77 0.33 1.30 9.56
C TYR A 77 -0.90 1.89 8.86
N GLN A 78 -0.86 1.96 7.53
CA GLN A 78 -1.96 2.39 6.66
C GLN A 78 -2.37 1.30 5.66
N THR A 79 -1.73 0.13 5.66
CA THR A 79 -1.98 -0.96 4.70
C THR A 79 -3.38 -1.56 4.83
N ASP A 80 -3.87 -1.80 6.05
CA ASP A 80 -5.16 -2.46 6.29
C ASP A 80 -5.92 -1.88 7.51
N ALA A 81 -7.16 -2.34 7.69
CA ALA A 81 -8.04 -1.86 8.75
C ALA A 81 -7.59 -2.25 10.16
N VAL A 82 -6.86 -3.36 10.33
CA VAL A 82 -6.36 -3.82 11.62
C VAL A 82 -5.25 -2.88 12.08
N VAL A 83 -4.24 -2.65 11.24
CA VAL A 83 -3.12 -1.78 11.61
C VAL A 83 -3.54 -0.30 11.75
N ARG A 84 -4.47 0.16 10.91
CA ARG A 84 -5.04 1.53 11.01
C ARG A 84 -5.79 1.78 12.30
N ARG A 85 -6.45 0.75 12.87
CA ARG A 85 -7.26 0.87 14.09
C ARG A 85 -6.52 0.45 15.35
N SER A 86 -5.23 0.15 15.28
CA SER A 86 -4.44 -0.25 16.43
C SER A 86 -3.78 0.97 17.11
N PRO A 87 -4.26 1.43 18.28
CA PRO A 87 -3.74 2.67 18.88
C PRO A 87 -2.25 2.59 19.24
N SER A 88 -1.76 1.42 19.65
CA SER A 88 -0.34 1.21 19.97
C SER A 88 0.55 1.44 18.75
N LEU A 89 0.13 0.99 17.56
CA LEU A 89 0.87 1.22 16.32
C LEU A 89 0.78 2.69 15.89
N GLN A 90 -0.40 3.30 16.04
CA GLN A 90 -0.62 4.71 15.68
C GLN A 90 0.15 5.72 16.59
N MET A 91 0.62 5.30 17.77
CA MET A 91 1.45 6.12 18.65
C MET A 91 2.95 6.07 18.33
N THR A 92 3.36 5.25 17.37
CA THR A 92 4.78 5.12 16.98
C THR A 92 5.19 6.18 15.95
N HIS A 93 6.50 6.33 15.74
CA HIS A 93 7.05 7.24 14.73
C HIS A 93 6.58 6.90 13.29
N ASP A 94 6.39 5.62 12.97
CA ASP A 94 6.00 5.21 11.59
C ASP A 94 4.54 5.54 11.26
N ALA A 95 3.75 5.97 12.25
CA ALA A 95 2.40 6.50 12.09
C ALA A 95 2.35 8.04 12.01
N ALA A 96 3.50 8.71 11.88
CA ALA A 96 3.57 10.16 11.74
C ALA A 96 2.69 10.67 10.59
N LEU A 97 2.14 11.87 10.76
CA LEU A 97 1.32 12.51 9.74
C LEU A 97 2.10 12.69 8.43
N PRO A 98 1.44 12.53 7.27
CA PRO A 98 2.09 12.70 5.98
C PRO A 98 2.58 14.14 5.79
N VAL A 99 3.71 14.26 5.12
CA VAL A 99 4.33 15.52 4.71
C VAL A 99 4.71 15.42 3.23
N ALA A 100 4.98 16.55 2.59
CA ALA A 100 5.57 16.57 1.25
C ALA A 100 7.09 16.57 1.37
N ARG A 101 7.71 15.40 1.16
CA ARG A 101 9.18 15.27 1.17
C ARG A 101 9.75 15.61 -0.19
N MET A 102 10.79 16.43 -0.22
CA MET A 102 11.43 16.91 -1.44
C MET A 102 12.94 17.06 -1.22
N HIS A 103 13.73 16.89 -2.27
CA HIS A 103 15.15 17.23 -2.26
C HIS A 103 15.32 18.76 -2.06
N SER A 104 16.35 19.19 -1.34
CA SER A 104 16.66 20.61 -1.06
C SER A 104 16.70 21.50 -2.32
N ARG A 105 17.37 21.05 -3.38
CA ARG A 105 17.36 21.69 -4.71
C ARG A 105 15.95 21.96 -5.25
N LEU A 106 15.01 21.02 -5.07
CA LEU A 106 13.64 21.21 -5.51
C LEU A 106 12.91 22.25 -4.66
N ILE A 107 13.09 22.19 -3.34
CA ILE A 107 12.53 23.17 -2.39
C ILE A 107 12.96 24.59 -2.80
N ALA A 108 14.26 24.79 -3.05
CA ALA A 108 14.80 26.06 -3.50
C ALA A 108 14.25 26.49 -4.88
N LYS A 109 14.19 25.56 -5.84
CA LYS A 109 13.66 25.83 -7.19
C LYS A 109 12.19 26.26 -7.18
N LEU A 110 11.39 25.72 -6.26
CA LEU A 110 9.97 26.07 -6.10
C LEU A 110 9.74 27.28 -5.19
N GLY A 111 10.79 27.89 -4.62
CA GLY A 111 10.66 29.00 -3.67
C GLY A 111 9.99 28.61 -2.35
N LEU A 112 10.06 27.33 -1.97
CA LEU A 112 9.48 26.80 -0.74
C LEU A 112 10.45 26.94 0.44
N GLN A 113 9.93 26.85 1.65
CA GLN A 113 10.72 26.84 2.89
C GLN A 113 10.63 25.47 3.57
N GLU A 114 11.77 24.97 4.08
CA GLU A 114 11.79 23.78 4.94
C GLU A 114 10.89 24.01 6.17
N ASN A 115 10.08 23.01 6.53
CA ASN A 115 9.04 23.11 7.55
C ASN A 115 7.90 24.09 7.26
N GLY A 116 7.92 24.78 6.11
CA GLY A 116 6.82 25.59 5.61
C GLY A 116 5.67 24.75 5.08
N ARG A 117 4.79 25.37 4.28
CA ARG A 117 3.63 24.74 3.67
C ARG A 117 3.74 24.76 2.15
N VAL A 118 3.19 23.75 1.51
CA VAL A 118 3.08 23.64 0.05
C VAL A 118 1.68 23.19 -0.32
N SER A 119 1.08 23.84 -1.31
CA SER A 119 -0.13 23.37 -1.99
C SER A 119 0.31 22.37 -3.05
N VAL A 120 -0.13 21.12 -2.91
CA VAL A 120 0.10 20.07 -3.91
C VAL A 120 -1.20 19.74 -4.61
N ARG A 121 -1.15 19.49 -5.91
CA ARG A 121 -2.33 19.08 -6.69
C ARG A 121 -1.99 17.92 -7.59
N GLN A 122 -2.86 16.92 -7.57
CA GLN A 122 -2.81 15.77 -8.44
C GLN A 122 -4.22 15.45 -8.93
N THR A 123 -4.37 15.27 -10.24
CA THR A 123 -5.68 15.15 -10.90
C THR A 123 -6.59 16.34 -10.51
N SER A 124 -7.72 16.10 -9.86
CA SER A 124 -8.72 17.11 -9.50
C SER A 124 -8.60 17.61 -8.06
N SER A 125 -7.69 17.05 -7.27
CA SER A 125 -7.60 17.31 -5.83
C SER A 125 -6.36 18.10 -5.47
N ALA A 126 -6.52 19.06 -4.56
CA ALA A 126 -5.42 19.79 -3.95
C ALA A 126 -5.41 19.58 -2.43
N LEU A 127 -4.20 19.59 -1.86
CA LEU A 127 -3.96 19.42 -0.44
C LEU A 127 -2.79 20.30 -0.02
N THR A 128 -2.88 20.93 1.15
CA THR A 128 -1.74 21.62 1.74
C THR A 128 -1.01 20.72 2.72
N LEU A 129 0.29 20.51 2.50
CA LEU A 129 1.15 19.69 3.36
C LEU A 129 2.32 20.51 3.90
N LYS A 130 2.90 20.02 5.01
CA LYS A 130 4.18 20.53 5.49
C LYS A 130 5.30 20.09 4.54
N VAL A 131 6.25 20.98 4.24
CA VAL A 131 7.46 20.66 3.49
C VAL A 131 8.50 20.04 4.42
N GLN A 132 9.07 18.91 4.04
CA GLN A 132 10.22 18.31 4.73
C GLN A 132 11.32 17.99 3.71
N ARG A 133 12.56 18.33 4.05
CA ARG A 133 13.72 18.00 3.22
C ARG A 133 14.04 16.52 3.30
N ASP A 134 14.34 15.93 2.14
CA ASP A 134 14.85 14.57 1.98
C ASP A 134 15.75 14.53 0.74
N ASP A 135 17.07 14.69 0.94
CA ASP A 135 18.04 14.72 -0.16
C ASP A 135 18.37 13.33 -0.73
N LEU A 136 17.73 12.27 -0.21
CA LEU A 136 17.81 10.94 -0.82
C LEU A 136 16.80 10.78 -1.97
N LEU A 137 15.89 11.75 -2.15
CA LEU A 137 14.93 11.75 -3.25
C LEU A 137 15.53 12.29 -4.55
N PRO A 138 15.10 11.80 -5.72
CA PRO A 138 15.42 12.42 -7.00
C PRO A 138 14.93 13.88 -7.06
N ASP A 139 15.67 14.72 -7.79
CA ASP A 139 15.47 16.18 -7.82
C ASP A 139 14.10 16.66 -8.33
N ASN A 140 13.34 15.81 -9.03
CA ASN A 140 12.01 16.16 -9.57
C ASN A 140 10.89 15.32 -8.93
N CYS A 141 11.13 14.75 -7.75
CA CYS A 141 10.14 13.93 -7.07
C CYS A 141 9.62 14.63 -5.81
N VAL A 142 8.32 14.50 -5.58
CA VAL A 142 7.68 14.82 -4.31
C VAL A 142 7.16 13.53 -3.71
N ARG A 143 7.72 13.14 -2.57
CA ARG A 143 7.26 11.94 -1.86
C ARG A 143 6.09 12.29 -0.94
N ILE A 144 4.93 11.73 -1.24
CA ILE A 144 3.67 11.92 -0.49
C ILE A 144 2.98 10.57 -0.36
N PRO A 145 2.88 10.00 0.84
CA PRO A 145 2.32 8.66 1.02
C PRO A 145 0.90 8.53 0.47
N SER A 146 0.56 7.34 -0.02
CA SER A 146 -0.81 6.92 -0.33
C SER A 146 -1.38 6.12 0.85
N GLY A 147 -2.69 5.84 0.81
CA GLY A 147 -3.37 5.04 1.83
C GLY A 147 -3.62 5.73 3.17
N HIS A 148 -3.11 6.95 3.36
CA HIS A 148 -3.38 7.76 4.56
C HIS A 148 -4.64 8.63 4.35
N PRO A 149 -5.55 8.76 5.33
CA PRO A 149 -6.78 9.55 5.19
C PRO A 149 -6.58 10.98 4.69
N LEU A 150 -5.54 11.66 5.18
CA LEU A 150 -5.21 13.03 4.76
C LEU A 150 -4.75 13.16 3.30
N THR A 151 -4.20 12.10 2.69
CA THR A 151 -3.70 12.13 1.30
C THR A 151 -4.58 11.33 0.34
N ALA A 152 -5.67 10.74 0.83
CA ALA A 152 -6.59 9.91 0.04
C ALA A 152 -7.23 10.65 -1.14
N GLY A 153 -7.34 11.98 -1.05
CA GLY A 153 -7.90 12.82 -2.12
C GLY A 153 -7.02 12.94 -3.36
N LEU A 154 -5.70 12.77 -3.26
CA LEU A 154 -4.74 13.04 -4.35
C LEU A 154 -4.84 12.03 -5.53
N GLY A 155 -5.67 11.00 -5.43
CA GLY A 155 -5.90 10.08 -6.54
C GLY A 155 -4.75 9.07 -6.75
N PRO A 156 -4.16 8.98 -7.95
CA PRO A 156 -3.20 7.93 -8.28
C PRO A 156 -1.96 7.95 -7.38
N MET A 157 -1.42 6.77 -7.09
CA MET A 157 -0.23 6.60 -6.24
C MET A 157 1.01 7.24 -6.87
N PHE A 158 1.21 7.01 -8.16
CA PHE A 158 2.36 7.52 -8.90
C PHE A 158 1.86 8.35 -10.08
N GLY A 159 2.64 9.35 -10.47
CA GLY A 159 2.35 10.17 -11.63
C GLY A 159 2.53 11.67 -11.38
N PRO A 160 2.24 12.48 -12.41
CA PRO A 160 2.48 13.90 -12.39
C PRO A 160 1.76 14.60 -11.23
N ILE A 161 2.47 15.54 -10.59
CA ILE A 161 1.96 16.36 -9.50
C ILE A 161 2.40 17.80 -9.70
N THR A 162 1.64 18.77 -9.20
CA THR A 162 2.12 20.16 -9.09
C THR A 162 2.31 20.52 -7.64
N ALA A 163 3.26 21.41 -7.38
CA ALA A 163 3.59 21.89 -6.05
C ALA A 163 3.87 23.40 -6.13
N GLU A 164 3.14 24.18 -5.34
CA GLU A 164 3.22 25.65 -5.34
C GLU A 164 3.25 26.18 -3.89
N PRO A 165 3.94 27.31 -3.65
CA PRO A 165 3.83 28.03 -2.38
C PRO A 165 2.36 28.36 -2.05
N VAL A 166 2.03 28.34 -0.76
CA VAL A 166 0.71 28.72 -0.24
C VAL A 166 0.64 30.23 -0.02
#